data_AF-A0A7V2PCR9-F1
#
_entry.id   AF-A0A7V2PCR9-F1
#
_cell.length_a   1.000
_cell.length_b   1.000
_cell.length_c   1.000
_cell.angle_alpha   90.00
_cell.angle_beta   90.00
_cell.angle_gamma   90.00
#
_symmetry.space_group_name_H-M   'P 1'
#
loop_
_entity.id
_entity.type
_entity.pdbx_description
1 polymer ?
#
loop_
_entity_poly.entity_id
_entity_poly.type
_entity_poly.pdbx_seq_one_letter_code
_entity_poly.pdbx_strand_id
1 'polypeptide(L)'
;MAQLEEAPKVSVQGRLNSSWIRRAFTGRRGRNLREYLTGYLMISPAVILIFMFGIFPVGFALYVSLHKWRLKRGDFIGLTNYTQAVDNLAYVFFFAIAIGALIGAWLFLQRIRKKAEENNDRPWLLALPAVLYAATVINFFRWIILLLPQVLDIADKLRGLDRTQEVFLQFLGEAFRAESVLPAFWLFGGLFLSSIFTGFIIARLGRNPRQLSYQAHFSIMWLSGVIGLLLLWFTYSQATEAYRVALESGTDPGIWPQVITIGSGILLLVIAWFVWRSAEGQASNRAFWIRIFGALILLVGGWLLIGELPAVIAAGDEDMWSGLKVTVFYSLGTVPFELAISMFLAILLFQKLAGSALFRMVYFLPYVTPFVASATVFRQMFSVRPQAPVNQALKFLGIEPLQWIQEPKGIFQLIGESLGADIPSWAVGPSLALVVIMIFSIWVFVGYNTVIYLAGLGNISTELIEAAEIDGAGRWQIFRNIIFPLLSPTTYFLSLMAIIGTFKAFAHIYVMRHEFALGTVDTFSVTIFLEFFDKTRFGYASALAFVLFAIILGLTVINNRIQGSRVFYG
;
A
#
# COMPACT_ATOMS: atom_id res chain seq x y z
N MET A 1 -42.77 53.97 71.92
CA MET A 1 -41.55 53.43 72.55
C MET A 1 -41.10 52.26 71.68
N ALA A 2 -39.89 52.13 71.13
CA ALA A 2 -38.69 52.94 71.14
C ALA A 2 -37.83 52.56 69.91
N GLN A 3 -37.08 53.55 69.41
CA GLN A 3 -35.83 53.48 68.64
C GLN A 3 -35.81 52.75 67.28
N LEU A 4 -35.90 53.58 66.23
CA LEU A 4 -35.33 53.36 64.91
C LEU A 4 -33.81 53.58 64.99
N GLU A 5 -33.02 52.60 64.58
CA GLU A 5 -31.57 52.69 64.43
C GLU A 5 -31.25 52.84 62.93
N GLU A 6 -30.68 53.99 62.54
CA GLU A 6 -30.07 54.19 61.22
C GLU A 6 -28.69 53.53 61.18
N ALA A 7 -28.42 52.74 60.13
CA ALA A 7 -27.09 52.31 59.73
C ALA A 7 -26.92 52.44 58.20
N PRO A 8 -25.70 52.71 57.70
CA PRO A 8 -25.49 53.60 56.56
C PRO A 8 -25.62 52.92 55.18
N LYS A 9 -26.05 53.68 54.18
CA LYS A 9 -25.94 53.34 52.75
C LYS A 9 -24.47 53.22 52.35
N VAL A 10 -23.94 51.99 52.33
CA VAL A 10 -22.65 51.71 51.70
C VAL A 10 -22.87 51.50 50.20
N SER A 11 -22.43 52.48 49.41
CA SER A 11 -22.26 52.36 47.97
C SER A 11 -21.16 51.33 47.66
N VAL A 12 -21.52 50.20 47.05
CA VAL A 12 -20.55 49.30 46.40
C VAL A 12 -20.81 49.29 44.91
N GLN A 13 -20.49 50.41 44.27
CA GLN A 13 -20.22 50.43 42.84
C GLN A 13 -18.78 49.90 42.66
N GLY A 14 -18.63 48.59 42.84
CA GLY A 14 -17.40 47.86 42.58
C GLY A 14 -17.09 47.91 41.09
N ARG A 15 -16.22 48.85 40.70
CA ARG A 15 -15.58 48.91 39.38
C ARG A 15 -14.85 47.58 39.13
N LEU A 16 -15.49 46.64 38.43
CA LEU A 16 -14.76 45.57 37.75
C LEU A 16 -13.99 46.20 36.59
N ASN A 17 -12.74 46.49 36.90
CA ASN A 17 -11.75 47.14 36.08
C ASN A 17 -11.41 46.28 34.85
N SER A 18 -12.24 46.37 33.79
CA SER A 18 -11.98 45.75 32.48
C SER A 18 -10.91 46.49 31.64
N SER A 19 -10.17 47.43 32.25
CA SER A 19 -9.23 48.30 31.54
C SER A 19 -7.96 47.59 31.07
N TRP A 20 -7.53 46.52 31.73
CA TRP A 20 -6.33 45.77 31.35
C TRP A 20 -6.56 44.94 30.07
N ILE A 21 -7.73 44.31 29.92
CA ILE A 21 -8.13 43.58 28.71
C ILE A 21 -8.22 44.56 27.54
N ARG A 22 -8.87 45.72 27.72
CA ARG A 22 -8.97 46.73 26.65
C ARG A 22 -7.62 47.31 26.23
N ARG A 23 -6.66 47.49 27.15
CA ARG A 23 -5.30 47.94 26.81
C ARG A 23 -4.48 46.88 26.06
N ALA A 24 -4.69 45.59 26.32
CA ALA A 24 -4.02 44.51 25.60
C ALA A 24 -4.43 44.43 24.11
N PHE A 25 -5.66 44.86 23.77
CA PHE A 25 -6.22 44.76 22.42
C PHE A 25 -6.24 46.08 21.61
N THR A 26 -5.71 47.19 22.13
CA THR A 26 -5.81 48.53 21.49
C THR A 26 -4.55 48.95 20.72
N GLY A 27 -3.37 48.40 21.05
CA GLY A 27 -2.13 48.64 20.30
C GLY A 27 -2.08 47.91 18.94
N ARG A 28 -1.10 48.23 18.08
CA ARG A 28 -0.91 47.57 16.76
C ARG A 28 -0.78 46.04 16.87
N ARG A 29 -0.10 45.54 17.91
CA ARG A 29 -0.01 44.10 18.24
C ARG A 29 -1.34 43.51 18.75
N GLY A 30 -2.11 44.28 19.50
CA GLY A 30 -3.42 43.87 20.03
C GLY A 30 -4.49 43.76 18.94
N ARG A 31 -4.45 44.65 17.94
CA ARG A 31 -5.27 44.54 16.73
C ARG A 31 -4.95 43.29 15.93
N ASN A 32 -3.67 43.00 15.67
CA ASN A 32 -3.27 41.77 14.99
C ASN A 32 -3.70 40.52 15.77
N LEU A 33 -3.54 40.50 17.10
CA LEU A 33 -3.98 39.38 17.93
C LEU A 33 -5.50 39.20 17.89
N ARG A 34 -6.27 40.29 17.90
CA ARG A 34 -7.72 40.26 17.73
C ARG A 34 -8.10 39.74 16.35
N GLU A 35 -7.42 40.18 15.29
CA GLU A 35 -7.64 39.70 13.93
C GLU A 35 -7.36 38.20 13.81
N TYR A 36 -6.24 37.70 14.36
CA TYR A 36 -5.95 36.27 14.40
C TYR A 36 -6.98 35.48 15.22
N LEU A 37 -7.32 35.95 16.42
CA LEU A 37 -8.32 35.29 17.27
C LEU A 37 -9.69 35.27 16.60
N THR A 38 -10.11 36.36 15.97
CA THR A 38 -11.36 36.42 15.20
C THR A 38 -11.32 35.46 14.02
N GLY A 39 -10.20 35.40 13.27
CA GLY A 39 -10.01 34.43 12.20
C GLY A 39 -10.11 32.98 12.70
N TYR A 40 -9.42 32.63 13.79
CA TYR A 40 -9.48 31.29 14.37
C TYR A 40 -10.86 30.97 14.96
N LEU A 41 -11.56 31.92 15.59
CA LEU A 41 -12.93 31.74 16.10
C LEU A 41 -13.94 31.52 14.98
N MET A 42 -13.74 32.12 13.80
CA MET A 42 -14.62 31.92 12.65
C MET A 42 -14.44 30.51 12.05
N ILE A 43 -13.22 29.97 12.05
CA ILE A 43 -12.93 28.63 11.50
C ILE A 43 -13.11 27.54 12.58
N SER A 44 -13.11 27.88 13.87
CA SER A 44 -13.14 26.90 14.96
C SER A 44 -14.33 25.94 14.92
N PRO A 45 -15.58 26.31 14.56
CA PRO A 45 -16.66 25.34 14.48
C PRO A 45 -16.40 24.27 13.42
N ALA A 46 -15.88 24.67 12.26
CA ALA A 46 -15.50 23.75 11.20
C ALA A 46 -14.32 22.87 11.62
N VAL A 47 -13.29 23.44 12.25
CA VAL A 47 -12.13 22.69 12.75
C VAL A 47 -12.54 21.69 13.83
N ILE A 48 -13.43 22.07 14.75
CA ILE A 48 -13.93 21.18 15.80
C ILE A 48 -14.70 20.01 15.18
N LEU A 49 -15.57 20.26 14.20
CA LEU A 49 -16.30 19.20 13.51
C LEU A 49 -15.37 18.26 12.74
N ILE A 50 -14.41 18.81 11.98
CA ILE A 50 -13.40 18.03 11.25
C ILE A 50 -12.54 17.22 12.22
N PHE A 51 -12.15 17.80 13.35
CA PHE A 51 -11.38 17.09 14.35
C PHE A 51 -12.21 15.96 14.98
N MET A 52 -13.40 16.26 15.48
CA MET A 52 -14.23 15.32 16.23
C MET A 52 -14.75 14.15 15.39
N PHE A 53 -15.14 14.41 14.14
CA PHE A 53 -15.73 13.38 13.26
C PHE A 53 -14.80 12.88 12.14
N GLY A 54 -13.74 13.63 11.82
CA GLY A 54 -12.78 13.26 10.80
C GLY A 54 -11.48 12.68 11.39
N ILE A 55 -10.74 13.49 12.13
CA ILE A 55 -9.37 13.16 12.55
C ILE A 55 -9.35 12.28 13.81
N PHE A 56 -10.18 12.60 14.80
CA PHE A 56 -10.22 11.90 16.09
C PHE A 56 -10.59 10.43 15.95
N PRO A 57 -11.62 10.01 15.18
CA PRO A 57 -11.94 8.59 15.03
C PRO A 57 -10.80 7.81 14.38
N VAL A 58 -10.06 8.43 13.44
CA VAL A 58 -8.88 7.81 12.81
C VAL A 58 -7.75 7.65 13.84
N GLY A 59 -7.42 8.71 14.58
CA GLY A 59 -6.42 8.63 15.64
C GLY A 59 -6.79 7.64 16.75
N PHE A 60 -8.08 7.57 17.09
CA PHE A 60 -8.60 6.62 18.06
C PHE A 60 -8.55 5.18 17.53
N ALA A 61 -8.89 4.94 16.26
CA ALA A 61 -8.73 3.63 15.62
C ALA A 61 -7.27 3.18 15.60
N LEU A 62 -6.32 4.11 15.36
CA LEU A 62 -4.88 3.82 15.43
C LEU A 62 -4.46 3.44 16.85
N TYR A 63 -5.06 4.06 17.85
CA TYR A 63 -4.82 3.68 19.23
C TYR A 63 -5.40 2.30 19.56
N VAL A 64 -6.62 2.01 19.10
CA VAL A 64 -7.30 0.70 19.28
C VAL A 64 -6.51 -0.41 18.59
N SER A 65 -5.95 -0.17 17.40
CA SER A 65 -5.17 -1.15 16.65
C SER A 65 -3.87 -1.56 17.35
N LEU A 66 -3.38 -0.80 18.32
CA LEU A 66 -2.20 -1.15 19.11
C LEU A 66 -2.52 -1.95 20.40
N HIS A 67 -3.81 -2.24 20.65
CA HIS A 67 -4.27 -2.92 21.85
C HIS A 67 -4.96 -4.24 21.54
N LYS A 68 -4.89 -5.20 22.48
CA LYS A 68 -5.69 -6.42 22.42
C LYS A 68 -7.12 -6.09 22.85
N TRP A 69 -7.87 -5.43 21.97
CA TRP A 69 -9.20 -4.94 22.28
C TRP A 69 -10.27 -5.89 21.72
N ARG A 70 -10.97 -6.60 22.63
CA ARG A 70 -12.18 -7.39 22.34
C ARG A 70 -13.37 -6.80 23.10
N LEU A 71 -14.23 -7.56 23.78
CA LEU A 71 -15.33 -6.95 24.57
C LEU A 71 -14.85 -6.05 25.72
N LYS A 72 -13.67 -6.33 26.29
CA LYS A 72 -12.99 -5.47 27.26
C LYS A 72 -11.68 -4.97 26.66
N ARG A 73 -11.28 -3.77 27.07
CA ARG A 73 -9.95 -3.24 26.77
C ARG A 73 -8.90 -4.16 27.41
N GLY A 74 -8.09 -4.82 26.59
CA GLY A 74 -6.92 -5.57 27.02
C GLY A 74 -5.63 -4.74 26.96
N ASP A 75 -4.51 -5.42 27.17
CA ASP A 75 -3.18 -4.80 27.24
C ASP A 75 -2.73 -4.17 25.91
N PHE A 76 -1.80 -3.22 26.02
CA PHE A 76 -1.07 -2.70 24.87
C PHE A 76 -0.18 -3.81 24.31
N ILE A 77 -0.38 -4.16 23.05
CA ILE A 77 0.35 -5.21 22.34
C ILE A 77 1.21 -4.64 21.21
N GLY A 78 1.37 -3.32 21.14
CA GLY A 78 2.18 -2.65 20.13
C GLY A 78 1.70 -2.99 18.72
N LEU A 79 2.62 -3.38 17.84
CA LEU A 79 2.30 -3.72 16.46
C LEU A 79 1.76 -5.14 16.28
N THR A 80 1.48 -5.89 17.35
CA THR A 80 1.08 -7.30 17.22
C THR A 80 -0.20 -7.52 16.40
N ASN A 81 -1.18 -6.63 16.42
CA ASN A 81 -2.35 -6.77 15.52
C ASN A 81 -1.96 -6.56 14.05
N TYR A 82 -0.99 -5.68 13.78
CA TYR A 82 -0.43 -5.50 12.44
C TYR A 82 0.39 -6.71 12.05
N THR A 83 1.27 -7.22 12.93
CA THR A 83 1.99 -8.46 12.63
C THR A 83 1.03 -9.63 12.54
N GLN A 84 -0.09 -9.71 13.25
CA GLN A 84 -1.08 -10.79 13.04
C GLN A 84 -1.79 -10.64 11.69
N ALA A 85 -2.15 -9.42 11.30
CA ALA A 85 -2.74 -9.14 9.99
C ALA A 85 -1.73 -9.37 8.86
N VAL A 86 -0.44 -9.23 9.16
CA VAL A 86 0.65 -9.09 8.20
C VAL A 86 1.79 -10.04 8.60
N ASP A 87 1.50 -11.27 9.09
CA ASP A 87 2.39 -12.24 9.81
C ASP A 87 3.87 -11.77 10.10
N ASN A 88 4.92 -12.59 10.05
CA ASN A 88 6.27 -12.14 10.43
C ASN A 88 6.95 -11.18 9.40
N LEU A 89 6.57 -9.90 9.43
CA LEU A 89 7.08 -8.79 8.58
C LEU A 89 8.60 -8.58 8.66
N ALA A 90 9.25 -9.06 9.72
CA ALA A 90 10.66 -8.74 10.01
C ALA A 90 11.58 -9.14 8.86
N TYR A 91 11.39 -10.33 8.28
CA TYR A 91 12.24 -10.78 7.18
C TYR A 91 11.88 -10.16 5.83
N VAL A 92 10.65 -9.70 5.60
CA VAL A 92 10.33 -8.91 4.39
C VAL A 92 10.90 -7.51 4.47
N PHE A 93 10.90 -6.92 5.67
CA PHE A 93 11.63 -5.70 5.93
C PHE A 93 13.13 -5.87 5.68
N PHE A 94 13.74 -6.95 6.20
CA PHE A 94 15.14 -7.27 5.90
C PHE A 94 15.38 -7.51 4.40
N PHE A 95 14.44 -8.14 3.68
CA PHE A 95 14.52 -8.37 2.24
C PHE A 95 14.49 -7.05 1.46
N ALA A 96 13.59 -6.14 1.82
CA ALA A 96 13.51 -4.81 1.21
C ALA A 96 14.77 -3.97 1.49
N ILE A 97 15.30 -4.00 2.72
CA ILE A 97 16.58 -3.37 3.04
C ILE A 97 17.71 -4.00 2.24
N ALA A 98 17.70 -5.33 2.08
CA ALA A 98 18.72 -6.05 1.33
C ALA A 98 18.78 -5.57 -0.13
N ILE A 99 17.61 -5.50 -0.79
CA ILE A 99 17.48 -4.94 -2.14
C ILE A 99 17.94 -3.48 -2.17
N GLY A 100 17.49 -2.66 -1.21
CA GLY A 100 17.89 -1.26 -1.11
C GLY A 100 19.40 -1.08 -0.97
N ALA A 101 20.06 -1.94 -0.19
CA ALA A 101 21.50 -1.93 0.00
C ALA A 101 22.26 -2.34 -1.28
N LEU A 102 21.75 -3.34 -2.03
CA LEU A 102 22.31 -3.72 -3.34
C LEU A 102 22.14 -2.60 -4.39
N ILE A 103 20.97 -1.96 -4.44
CA ILE A 103 20.74 -0.78 -5.28
C ILE A 103 21.68 0.35 -4.87
N GLY A 104 21.85 0.59 -3.57
CA GLY A 104 22.81 1.55 -3.03
C GLY A 104 24.23 1.27 -3.51
N ALA A 105 24.70 0.02 -3.41
CA ALA A 105 26.00 -0.40 -3.91
C ALA A 105 26.15 -0.11 -5.41
N TRP A 106 25.13 -0.43 -6.21
CA TRP A 106 25.13 -0.12 -7.65
C TRP A 106 25.17 1.39 -7.92
N LEU A 107 24.41 2.21 -7.20
CA LEU A 107 24.43 3.67 -7.34
C LEU A 107 25.79 4.26 -6.98
N PHE A 108 26.45 3.76 -5.93
CA PHE A 108 27.81 4.18 -5.58
C PHE A 108 28.81 3.78 -6.66
N LEU A 109 28.68 2.58 -7.25
CA LEU A 109 29.50 2.17 -8.40
C LEU A 109 29.32 3.11 -9.60
N GLN A 110 28.08 3.48 -9.93
CA GLN A 110 27.80 4.45 -11.00
C GLN A 110 28.39 5.84 -10.70
N ARG A 111 28.31 6.30 -9.44
CA ARG A 111 28.95 7.57 -9.03
C ARG A 111 30.47 7.52 -9.15
N ILE A 112 31.10 6.40 -8.79
CA ILE A 112 32.54 6.19 -8.95
C ILE A 112 32.91 6.25 -10.42
N ARG A 113 32.19 5.52 -11.27
CA ARG A 113 32.41 5.48 -12.72
C ARG A 113 32.27 6.88 -13.34
N LYS A 114 31.17 7.58 -13.06
CA LYS A 114 30.93 8.94 -13.56
C LYS A 114 32.04 9.91 -13.13
N LYS A 115 32.41 9.91 -11.85
CA LYS A 115 33.52 10.74 -11.34
C LYS A 115 34.86 10.37 -11.96
N ALA A 116 35.10 9.09 -12.22
CA ALA A 116 36.33 8.63 -12.87
C ALA A 116 36.40 9.09 -14.32
N GLU A 117 35.29 9.01 -15.06
CA GLU A 117 35.16 9.48 -16.44
C GLU A 117 35.31 11.01 -16.53
N GLU A 118 34.62 11.77 -15.67
CA GLU A 118 34.69 13.25 -15.62
C GLU A 118 36.12 13.77 -15.33
N ASN A 119 36.90 13.03 -14.54
CA ASN A 119 38.22 13.44 -14.08
C ASN A 119 39.38 12.69 -14.77
N ASN A 120 39.07 11.78 -15.70
CA ASN A 120 40.02 10.89 -16.36
C ASN A 120 40.92 10.10 -15.38
N ASP A 121 40.38 9.72 -14.23
CA ASP A 121 41.06 8.99 -13.16
C ASP A 121 40.85 7.47 -13.31
N ARG A 122 41.81 6.66 -12.86
CA ARG A 122 41.70 5.18 -12.84
C ARG A 122 41.66 4.62 -11.41
N PRO A 123 40.53 4.75 -10.69
CA PRO A 123 40.48 4.45 -9.26
C PRO A 123 40.31 2.96 -8.92
N TRP A 124 40.25 2.06 -9.92
CA TRP A 124 39.89 0.65 -9.72
C TRP A 124 40.82 -0.15 -8.80
N LEU A 125 42.10 0.24 -8.69
CA LEU A 125 43.04 -0.38 -7.74
C LEU A 125 42.66 -0.13 -6.27
N LEU A 126 41.86 0.91 -5.99
CA LEU A 126 41.39 1.24 -4.64
C LEU A 126 40.22 0.36 -4.18
N ALA A 127 39.61 -0.41 -5.09
CA ALA A 127 38.49 -1.28 -4.77
C ALA A 127 38.88 -2.43 -3.83
N LEU A 128 40.10 -2.97 -3.96
CA LEU A 128 40.60 -4.07 -3.13
C LEU A 128 40.87 -3.62 -1.68
N PRO A 129 41.67 -2.55 -1.43
CA PRO A 129 41.81 -1.98 -0.10
C PRO A 129 40.48 -1.62 0.56
N ALA A 130 39.52 -1.11 -0.20
CA ALA A 130 38.21 -0.73 0.30
C ALA A 130 37.42 -1.89 0.94
N VAL A 131 37.68 -3.14 0.53
CA VAL A 131 37.11 -4.34 1.16
C VAL A 131 37.53 -4.45 2.62
N LEU A 132 38.79 -4.14 2.94
CA LEU A 132 39.29 -4.21 4.32
C LEU A 132 38.58 -3.21 5.23
N TYR A 133 38.32 -2.00 4.75
CA TYR A 133 37.54 -1.01 5.51
C TYR A 133 36.10 -1.46 5.72
N ALA A 134 35.45 -1.98 4.68
CA ALA A 134 34.10 -2.52 4.81
C ALA A 134 34.05 -3.68 5.82
N ALA A 135 35.01 -4.62 5.74
CA ALA A 135 35.14 -5.75 6.66
C ALA A 135 35.40 -5.28 8.11
N THR A 136 36.19 -4.24 8.31
CA THR A 136 36.44 -3.64 9.62
C THR A 136 35.15 -3.10 10.23
N VAL A 137 34.38 -2.33 9.46
CA VAL A 137 33.10 -1.77 9.93
C VAL A 137 32.10 -2.88 10.25
N ILE A 138 32.00 -3.91 9.40
CA ILE A 138 31.11 -5.05 9.66
C ILE A 138 31.50 -5.78 10.95
N ASN A 139 32.78 -6.07 11.16
CA ASN A 139 33.22 -6.79 12.34
C ASN A 139 33.16 -5.94 13.62
N PHE A 140 33.27 -4.61 13.51
CA PHE A 140 32.98 -3.69 14.62
C PHE A 140 31.53 -3.83 15.10
N PHE A 141 30.56 -3.76 14.18
CA PHE A 141 29.15 -3.94 14.53
C PHE A 141 28.86 -5.37 15.03
N ARG A 142 29.47 -6.39 14.43
CA ARG A 142 29.36 -7.77 14.91
C ARG A 142 29.82 -7.91 16.37
N TRP A 143 30.96 -7.32 16.71
CA TRP A 143 31.46 -7.32 18.08
C TRP A 143 30.51 -6.60 19.04
N ILE A 144 29.98 -5.42 18.67
CA ILE A 144 28.99 -4.70 19.48
C ILE A 144 27.73 -5.53 19.71
N ILE A 145 27.19 -6.15 18.65
CA ILE A 145 25.96 -6.95 18.73
C ILE A 145 26.15 -8.17 19.64
N LEU A 146 27.35 -8.77 19.66
CA LEU A 146 27.66 -9.89 20.55
C LEU A 146 27.91 -9.45 22.00
N LEU A 147 28.50 -8.27 22.20
CA LEU A 147 28.78 -7.69 23.52
C LEU A 147 27.50 -7.18 24.20
N LEU A 148 26.60 -6.55 23.45
CA LEU A 148 25.45 -5.84 24.01
C LEU A 148 24.54 -6.73 24.88
N PRO A 149 24.14 -7.95 24.47
CA PRO A 149 23.37 -8.85 25.33
C PRO A 149 24.11 -9.21 26.62
N GLN A 150 25.43 -9.44 26.54
CA GLN A 150 26.25 -9.78 27.70
C GLN A 150 26.33 -8.63 28.71
N VAL A 151 26.34 -7.38 28.23
CA VAL A 151 26.32 -6.19 29.07
C VAL A 151 24.93 -5.95 29.67
N LEU A 152 23.87 -6.16 28.90
CA LEU A 152 22.49 -6.00 29.40
C LEU A 152 22.13 -7.07 30.44
N ASP A 153 22.67 -8.29 30.31
CA ASP A 153 22.52 -9.40 31.25
C ASP A 153 23.17 -9.16 32.62
N ILE A 154 24.09 -8.19 32.73
CA ILE A 154 24.68 -7.78 34.01
C ILE A 154 23.60 -7.33 34.99
N ALA A 155 22.54 -6.67 34.49
CA ALA A 155 21.43 -6.22 35.34
C ALA A 155 20.70 -7.39 36.02
N ASP A 156 20.60 -8.53 35.35
CA ASP A 156 19.98 -9.74 35.88
C ASP A 156 20.94 -10.52 36.78
N LYS A 157 22.24 -10.57 36.45
CA LYS A 157 23.30 -11.16 37.30
C LYS A 157 23.50 -10.44 38.63
N LEU A 158 23.19 -9.14 38.70
CA LEU A 158 23.22 -8.34 39.93
C LEU A 158 22.01 -8.57 40.86
N ARG A 159 21.02 -9.39 40.46
CA ARG A 159 19.87 -9.69 41.32
C ARG A 159 20.29 -10.64 42.45
N GLY A 160 20.26 -10.16 43.69
CA GLY A 160 20.60 -10.94 44.88
C GLY A 160 22.04 -10.80 45.37
N LEU A 161 22.83 -9.92 44.75
CA LEU A 161 24.19 -9.55 45.19
C LEU A 161 24.22 -8.09 45.70
N ASP A 162 25.21 -7.77 46.54
CA ASP A 162 25.48 -6.39 46.94
C ASP A 162 25.93 -5.57 45.73
N ARG A 163 25.21 -4.48 45.44
CA ARG A 163 25.43 -3.63 44.26
C ARG A 163 26.61 -2.69 44.48
N THR A 164 27.83 -3.23 44.44
CA THR A 164 29.07 -2.45 44.54
C THR A 164 29.66 -2.20 43.15
N GLN A 165 30.45 -1.12 43.03
CA GLN A 165 31.15 -0.77 41.79
C GLN A 165 32.14 -1.88 41.36
N GLU A 166 32.79 -2.53 42.33
CA GLU A 166 33.74 -3.62 42.08
C GLU A 166 33.07 -4.82 41.42
N VAL A 167 31.92 -5.24 41.93
CA VAL A 167 31.14 -6.37 41.39
C VAL A 167 30.63 -6.05 39.98
N PHE A 168 30.18 -4.82 39.73
CA PHE A 168 29.79 -4.39 38.38
C PHE A 168 30.97 -4.41 37.40
N LEU A 169 32.14 -3.89 37.79
CA LEU A 169 33.34 -3.90 36.95
C LEU A 169 33.85 -5.31 36.68
N GLN A 170 33.68 -6.25 37.63
CA GLN A 170 33.97 -7.65 37.43
C GLN A 170 33.07 -8.25 36.34
N PHE A 171 31.74 -8.12 36.45
CA PHE A 171 30.81 -8.64 35.46
C PHE A 171 30.95 -7.96 34.09
N LEU A 172 31.30 -6.67 34.07
CA LEU A 172 31.65 -5.99 32.84
C LEU A 172 32.90 -6.62 32.21
N GLY A 173 33.94 -6.87 32.99
CA GLY A 173 35.15 -7.57 32.53
C GLY A 173 34.85 -8.97 31.99
N GLU A 174 33.96 -9.72 32.64
CA GLU A 174 33.49 -11.03 32.17
C GLU A 174 32.72 -10.92 30.84
N ALA A 175 31.86 -9.92 30.68
CA ALA A 175 31.13 -9.68 29.43
C ALA A 175 32.07 -9.44 28.23
N PHE A 176 33.16 -8.70 28.42
CA PHE A 176 34.18 -8.51 27.37
C PHE A 176 35.04 -9.75 27.12
N ARG A 177 35.14 -10.67 28.09
CA ARG A 177 35.88 -11.92 28.00
C ARG A 177 35.01 -13.13 27.62
N ALA A 178 33.72 -12.91 27.36
CA ALA A 178 32.81 -13.97 26.93
C ALA A 178 33.33 -14.67 25.66
N GLU A 179 33.12 -15.99 25.56
CA GLU A 179 33.64 -16.83 24.47
C GLU A 179 33.20 -16.36 23.08
N SER A 180 32.03 -15.73 22.98
CA SER A 180 31.51 -15.17 21.72
C SER A 180 32.07 -13.76 21.41
N VAL A 181 32.47 -13.00 22.42
CA VAL A 181 32.85 -11.58 22.31
C VAL A 181 34.34 -11.43 22.04
N LEU A 182 35.17 -12.17 22.77
CA LEU A 182 36.63 -12.03 22.74
C LEU A 182 37.22 -12.33 21.34
N PRO A 183 36.84 -13.40 20.63
CA PRO A 183 37.34 -13.66 19.27
C PRO A 183 36.88 -12.58 18.27
N ALA A 184 35.65 -12.07 18.41
CA ALA A 184 35.13 -11.02 17.55
C ALA A 184 35.90 -9.70 17.74
N PHE A 185 36.29 -9.38 18.98
CA PHE A 185 37.13 -8.23 19.28
C PHE A 185 38.50 -8.31 18.59
N TRP A 186 39.19 -9.45 18.72
CA TRP A 186 40.49 -9.65 18.09
C TRP A 186 40.44 -9.58 16.57
N LEU A 187 39.40 -10.17 15.97
CA LEU A 187 39.18 -10.09 14.52
C LEU A 187 38.94 -8.65 14.06
N PHE A 188 38.08 -7.90 14.77
CA PHE A 188 37.88 -6.47 14.52
C PHE A 188 39.18 -5.68 14.66
N GLY A 189 39.93 -5.88 15.76
CA GLY A 189 41.18 -5.19 16.02
C GLY A 189 42.24 -5.44 14.95
N GLY A 190 42.40 -6.70 14.52
CA GLY A 190 43.32 -7.06 13.44
C GLY A 190 42.96 -6.42 12.10
N LEU A 191 41.67 -6.42 11.73
CA LEU A 191 41.18 -5.77 10.51
C LEU A 191 41.31 -4.25 10.57
N PHE A 192 41.07 -3.65 11.74
CA PHE A 192 41.22 -2.21 11.97
C PHE A 192 42.67 -1.76 11.79
N LEU A 193 43.62 -2.47 12.41
CA LEU A 193 45.06 -2.19 12.23
C LEU A 193 45.50 -2.38 10.77
N SER A 194 45.03 -3.45 10.13
CA SER A 194 45.32 -3.72 8.71
C SER A 194 44.75 -2.63 7.78
N SER A 195 43.57 -2.08 8.11
CA SER A 195 42.94 -1.00 7.36
C SER A 195 43.66 0.33 7.55
N ILE A 196 44.14 0.63 8.75
CA ILE A 196 44.98 1.81 9.00
C ILE A 196 46.30 1.71 8.22
N PHE A 197 46.96 0.55 8.32
CA PHE A 197 48.23 0.32 7.62
C PHE A 197 48.09 0.44 6.10
N THR A 198 47.05 -0.16 5.54
CA THR A 198 46.75 -0.07 4.10
C THR A 198 46.42 1.37 3.69
N GLY A 199 45.69 2.12 4.54
CA GLY A 199 45.39 3.54 4.32
C GLY A 199 46.64 4.42 4.30
N PHE A 200 47.57 4.16 5.22
CA PHE A 200 48.85 4.85 5.27
C PHE A 200 49.68 4.60 4.00
N ILE A 201 49.75 3.35 3.53
CA ILE A 201 50.43 2.98 2.28
C ILE A 201 49.80 3.70 1.08
N ILE A 202 48.47 3.70 0.98
CA ILE A 202 47.72 4.35 -0.10
C ILE A 202 47.92 5.86 -0.08
N ALA A 203 47.92 6.49 1.09
CA ALA A 203 48.19 7.92 1.24
C ALA A 203 49.64 8.29 0.89
N ARG A 204 50.61 7.40 1.15
CA ARG A 204 52.03 7.62 0.84
C ARG A 204 52.36 7.42 -0.64
N LEU A 205 51.72 6.45 -1.30
CA LEU A 205 51.89 6.15 -2.72
C LEU A 205 51.02 7.03 -3.63
N GLY A 206 49.96 7.63 -3.07
CA GLY A 206 48.95 8.40 -3.80
C GLY A 206 49.41 9.80 -4.18
N ARG A 207 49.40 10.12 -5.48
CA ARG A 207 49.65 11.48 -6.01
C ARG A 207 48.38 12.31 -6.25
N ASN A 208 47.19 11.71 -6.10
CA ASN A 208 45.91 12.36 -6.42
C ASN A 208 45.17 12.77 -5.11
N PRO A 209 44.82 14.06 -4.92
CA PRO A 209 44.10 14.53 -3.72
C PRO A 209 42.70 13.91 -3.56
N ARG A 210 42.13 13.30 -4.61
CA ARG A 210 40.77 12.73 -4.63
C ARG A 210 40.72 11.25 -4.24
N GLN A 211 41.88 10.64 -4.00
CA GLN A 211 42.02 9.21 -3.70
C GLN A 211 41.23 8.79 -2.46
N LEU A 212 41.22 9.63 -1.41
CA LEU A 212 40.43 9.39 -0.20
C LEU A 212 38.92 9.36 -0.48
N SER A 213 38.44 10.24 -1.36
CA SER A 213 37.04 10.23 -1.79
C SER A 213 36.71 8.94 -2.52
N TYR A 214 37.51 8.52 -3.50
CA TYR A 214 37.26 7.25 -4.20
C TYR A 214 37.26 6.05 -3.25
N GLN A 215 38.20 6.02 -2.31
CA GLN A 215 38.30 4.96 -1.31
C GLN A 215 37.05 4.90 -0.41
N ALA A 216 36.57 6.04 0.08
CA ALA A 216 35.33 6.09 0.87
C ALA A 216 34.11 5.59 0.07
N HIS A 217 33.99 5.97 -1.21
CA HIS A 217 32.88 5.51 -2.05
C HIS A 217 32.97 4.00 -2.32
N PHE A 218 34.17 3.45 -2.57
CA PHE A 218 34.36 2.00 -2.70
C PHE A 218 34.07 1.26 -1.40
N SER A 219 34.43 1.81 -0.24
CA SER A 219 34.13 1.20 1.06
C SER A 219 32.64 1.16 1.35
N ILE A 220 31.92 2.25 1.05
CA ILE A 220 30.45 2.27 1.17
C ILE A 220 29.81 1.31 0.18
N MET A 221 30.29 1.26 -1.07
CA MET A 221 29.82 0.31 -2.08
C MET A 221 29.95 -1.14 -1.59
N TRP A 222 31.12 -1.53 -1.08
CA TRP A 222 31.35 -2.87 -0.54
C TRP A 222 30.51 -3.14 0.71
N LEU A 223 30.42 -2.17 1.63
CA LEU A 223 29.62 -2.30 2.84
C LEU A 223 28.14 -2.51 2.53
N SER A 224 27.56 -1.69 1.65
CA SER A 224 26.17 -1.85 1.20
C SER A 224 25.97 -3.17 0.44
N GLY A 225 26.92 -3.57 -0.40
CA GLY A 225 26.85 -4.85 -1.13
C GLY A 225 26.86 -6.06 -0.20
N VAL A 226 27.79 -6.10 0.75
CA VAL A 226 27.94 -7.20 1.72
C VAL A 226 26.74 -7.25 2.68
N ILE A 227 26.29 -6.11 3.21
CA ILE A 227 25.09 -6.04 4.04
C ILE A 227 23.87 -6.54 3.24
N GLY A 228 23.73 -6.12 1.99
CA GLY A 228 22.67 -6.60 1.11
C GLY A 228 22.68 -8.11 0.94
N LEU A 229 23.85 -8.71 0.66
CA LEU A 229 23.99 -10.15 0.52
C LEU A 229 23.73 -10.92 1.82
N LEU A 230 24.21 -10.41 2.96
CA LEU A 230 23.99 -11.02 4.27
C LEU A 230 22.51 -11.01 4.65
N LEU A 231 21.82 -9.89 4.41
CA LEU A 231 20.39 -9.79 4.66
C LEU A 231 19.60 -10.69 3.72
N LEU A 232 19.94 -10.78 2.43
CA LEU A 232 19.30 -11.74 1.52
C LEU A 232 19.50 -13.18 2.00
N TRP A 233 20.72 -13.55 2.38
CA TRP A 233 21.01 -14.87 2.94
C TRP A 233 20.23 -15.15 4.22
N PHE A 234 20.15 -14.18 5.14
CA PHE A 234 19.33 -14.28 6.35
C PHE A 234 17.86 -14.50 6.00
N THR A 235 17.30 -13.70 5.09
CA THR A 235 15.89 -13.81 4.70
C THR A 235 15.58 -15.13 4.02
N TYR A 236 16.50 -15.63 3.18
CA TYR A 236 16.39 -16.95 2.57
C TYR A 236 16.41 -18.05 3.63
N SER A 237 17.35 -18.00 4.57
CA SER A 237 17.45 -18.98 5.66
C SER A 237 16.18 -19.01 6.52
N GLN A 238 15.62 -17.85 6.86
CA GLN A 238 14.39 -17.76 7.65
C GLN A 238 13.17 -18.26 6.85
N ALA A 239 13.08 -17.91 5.56
CA ALA A 239 12.02 -18.40 4.69
C ALA A 239 12.08 -19.94 4.55
N THR A 240 13.25 -20.51 4.30
CA THR A 240 13.43 -21.97 4.19
C THR A 240 13.08 -22.67 5.50
N GLU A 241 13.46 -22.10 6.64
CA GLU A 241 13.10 -22.64 7.96
C GLU A 241 11.57 -22.65 8.16
N ALA A 242 10.89 -21.56 7.79
CA ALA A 242 9.43 -21.49 7.87
C ALA A 242 8.76 -22.56 6.98
N TYR A 243 9.24 -22.76 5.76
CA TYR A 243 8.79 -23.86 4.89
C TYR A 243 9.04 -25.23 5.50
N ARG A 244 10.21 -25.45 6.12
CA ARG A 244 10.54 -26.73 6.77
C ARG A 244 9.61 -27.03 7.94
N VAL A 245 9.44 -26.07 8.85
CA VAL A 245 8.56 -26.20 10.02
C VAL A 245 7.12 -26.50 9.60
N ALA A 246 6.64 -25.83 8.55
CA ALA A 246 5.32 -26.06 7.99
C ALA A 246 5.14 -27.46 7.41
N LEU A 247 6.10 -27.92 6.60
CA LEU A 247 6.14 -29.29 6.06
C LEU A 247 6.14 -30.35 7.17
N GLU A 248 6.88 -30.12 8.26
CA GLU A 248 6.99 -31.06 9.40
C GLU A 248 5.73 -31.08 10.29
N SER A 249 5.06 -29.94 10.45
CA SER A 249 3.88 -29.80 11.31
C SER A 249 2.55 -30.03 10.57
N GLY A 250 2.58 -30.18 9.24
CA GLY A 250 1.38 -30.22 8.40
C GLY A 250 0.59 -28.90 8.46
N THR A 251 1.24 -27.81 8.87
CA THR A 251 0.65 -26.46 8.91
C THR A 251 1.18 -25.63 7.74
N ASP A 252 0.59 -24.47 7.50
CA ASP A 252 1.01 -23.60 6.40
C ASP A 252 2.27 -22.78 6.79
N PRO A 253 3.28 -22.61 5.91
CA PRO A 253 4.48 -21.78 6.15
C PRO A 253 4.24 -20.29 6.41
N GLY A 254 3.04 -19.78 6.22
CA GLY A 254 2.75 -18.35 6.38
C GLY A 254 3.04 -17.56 5.09
N ILE A 255 2.44 -16.38 4.95
CA ILE A 255 2.46 -15.58 3.70
C ILE A 255 3.86 -15.17 3.29
N TRP A 256 4.72 -14.87 4.26
CA TRP A 256 5.90 -14.06 4.00
C TRP A 256 7.09 -14.78 3.37
N PRO A 257 7.38 -16.07 3.65
CA PRO A 257 8.32 -16.82 2.85
C PRO A 257 7.92 -16.75 1.38
N GLN A 258 6.62 -16.81 1.11
CA GLN A 258 6.07 -16.71 -0.25
C GLN A 258 6.10 -15.27 -0.78
N VAL A 259 5.93 -14.23 0.04
CA VAL A 259 6.16 -12.81 -0.35
C VAL A 259 7.63 -12.55 -0.70
N ILE A 260 8.59 -13.14 0.02
CA ILE A 260 10.01 -13.07 -0.36
C ILE A 260 10.20 -13.73 -1.72
N THR A 261 9.59 -14.90 -1.94
CA THR A 261 9.66 -15.61 -3.20
C THR A 261 9.05 -14.73 -4.30
N ILE A 262 7.78 -14.32 -4.22
CA ILE A 262 7.13 -13.38 -5.16
C ILE A 262 7.96 -12.11 -5.38
N GLY A 263 8.44 -11.47 -4.32
CA GLY A 263 9.29 -10.27 -4.40
C GLY A 263 10.59 -10.53 -5.15
N SER A 264 11.20 -11.70 -4.96
CA SER A 264 12.35 -12.17 -5.73
C SER A 264 11.99 -12.41 -7.19
N GLY A 265 10.81 -12.96 -7.47
CA GLY A 265 10.29 -13.16 -8.83
C GLY A 265 10.09 -11.83 -9.57
N ILE A 266 9.47 -10.84 -8.92
CA ILE A 266 9.33 -9.47 -9.45
C ILE A 266 10.70 -8.84 -9.69
N LEU A 267 11.63 -8.96 -8.73
CA LEU A 267 12.99 -8.44 -8.87
C LEU A 267 13.69 -9.09 -10.07
N LEU A 268 13.57 -10.40 -10.24
CA LEU A 268 14.11 -11.12 -11.40
C LEU A 268 13.48 -10.62 -12.70
N LEU A 269 12.16 -10.38 -12.75
CA LEU A 269 11.52 -9.79 -13.93
C LEU A 269 12.07 -8.39 -14.25
N VAL A 270 12.27 -7.54 -13.25
CA VAL A 270 12.85 -6.21 -13.43
C VAL A 270 14.30 -6.31 -13.92
N ILE A 271 15.12 -7.19 -13.34
CA ILE A 271 16.49 -7.44 -13.77
C ILE A 271 16.49 -7.99 -15.20
N ALA A 272 15.63 -8.94 -15.52
CA ALA A 272 15.48 -9.50 -16.86
C ALA A 272 15.15 -8.41 -17.87
N TRP A 273 14.23 -7.49 -17.55
CA TRP A 273 13.90 -6.36 -18.40
C TRP A 273 15.10 -5.43 -18.63
N PHE A 274 15.86 -5.09 -17.58
CA PHE A 274 17.08 -4.28 -17.72
C PHE A 274 18.16 -4.97 -18.56
N VAL A 275 18.41 -6.26 -18.30
CA VAL A 275 19.38 -7.08 -19.03
C VAL A 275 18.98 -7.16 -20.51
N TRP A 276 17.71 -7.45 -20.79
CA TRP A 276 17.16 -7.52 -22.13
C TRP A 276 17.32 -6.19 -22.88
N ARG A 277 16.92 -5.08 -22.24
CA ARG A 277 17.02 -3.73 -22.81
C ARG A 277 18.45 -3.30 -23.07
N SER A 278 19.42 -3.74 -22.25
CA SER A 278 20.83 -3.43 -22.47
C SER A 278 21.41 -4.01 -23.77
N ALA A 279 20.77 -5.06 -24.32
CA ALA A 279 21.14 -5.69 -25.58
C ALA A 279 20.29 -5.21 -26.78
N GLU A 280 19.41 -4.24 -26.58
CA GLU A 280 18.57 -3.65 -27.61
C GLU A 280 19.42 -2.69 -28.46
N GLY A 281 19.49 -2.92 -29.78
CA GLY A 281 20.28 -2.08 -30.70
C GLY A 281 21.72 -2.52 -30.99
N GLN A 282 22.21 -3.64 -30.45
CA GLN A 282 23.54 -4.17 -30.75
C GLN A 282 23.48 -5.50 -31.53
N ALA A 283 24.06 -5.55 -32.73
CA ALA A 283 24.17 -6.76 -33.55
C ALA A 283 25.51 -7.49 -33.31
N SER A 284 25.77 -7.89 -32.06
CA SER A 284 27.02 -8.59 -31.69
C SER A 284 26.76 -9.94 -31.01
N ASN A 285 27.72 -10.88 -31.09
CA ASN A 285 27.67 -12.15 -30.36
C ASN A 285 27.50 -11.96 -28.84
N ARG A 286 27.98 -10.83 -28.29
CA ARG A 286 27.78 -10.50 -26.87
C ARG A 286 26.32 -10.17 -26.58
N ALA A 287 25.66 -9.42 -27.47
CA ALA A 287 24.24 -9.10 -27.34
C ALA A 287 23.35 -10.35 -27.38
N PHE A 288 23.71 -11.36 -28.18
CA PHE A 288 23.03 -12.66 -28.21
C PHE A 288 23.04 -13.36 -26.84
N TRP A 289 24.23 -13.50 -26.23
CA TRP A 289 24.36 -14.13 -24.91
C TRP A 289 23.68 -13.34 -23.79
N ILE A 290 23.70 -12.00 -23.85
CA ILE A 290 22.98 -11.14 -22.90
C ILE A 290 21.46 -11.35 -23.00
N ARG A 291 20.90 -11.51 -24.22
CA ARG A 291 19.48 -11.80 -24.42
C ARG A 291 19.10 -13.19 -23.90
N ILE A 292 19.92 -14.21 -24.15
CA ILE A 292 19.68 -15.55 -23.59
C ILE A 292 19.67 -15.49 -22.05
N PHE A 293 20.63 -14.80 -21.45
CA PHE A 293 20.69 -14.65 -20.00
C PHE A 293 19.45 -13.90 -19.46
N GLY A 294 19.04 -12.81 -20.11
CA GLY A 294 17.81 -12.10 -19.77
C GLY A 294 16.55 -12.98 -19.91
N ALA A 295 16.47 -13.81 -20.95
CA ALA A 295 15.37 -14.75 -21.16
C ALA A 295 15.27 -15.80 -20.03
N LEU A 296 16.41 -16.36 -19.60
CA LEU A 296 16.46 -17.33 -18.51
C LEU A 296 16.01 -16.70 -17.19
N ILE A 297 16.46 -15.48 -16.88
CA ILE A 297 16.02 -14.74 -15.69
C ILE A 297 14.51 -14.48 -15.75
N LEU A 298 13.98 -14.13 -16.92
CA LEU A 298 12.55 -13.89 -17.12
C LEU A 298 11.73 -15.16 -16.87
N LEU A 299 12.19 -16.31 -17.39
CA LEU A 299 11.53 -17.61 -17.19
C LEU A 299 11.50 -18.00 -15.71
N VAL A 300 12.63 -17.86 -15.01
CA VAL A 300 12.71 -18.17 -13.57
C VAL A 300 11.84 -17.20 -12.75
N GLY A 301 11.91 -15.90 -13.03
CA GLY A 301 11.08 -14.90 -12.33
C GLY A 301 9.58 -15.10 -12.56
N GLY A 302 9.19 -15.46 -13.79
CA GLY A 302 7.81 -15.76 -14.14
C GLY A 302 7.29 -17.05 -13.48
N TRP A 303 8.08 -18.13 -13.50
CA TRP A 303 7.72 -19.39 -12.83
C TRP A 303 7.52 -19.19 -11.33
N LEU A 304 8.44 -18.46 -10.71
CA LEU A 304 8.45 -18.21 -9.27
C LEU A 304 7.28 -17.32 -8.82
N LEU A 305 6.82 -16.41 -9.69
CA LEU A 305 5.58 -15.64 -9.45
C LEU A 305 4.32 -16.49 -9.58
N ILE A 306 4.23 -17.35 -10.59
CA ILE A 306 3.03 -18.14 -10.87
C ILE A 306 2.90 -19.30 -9.85
N GLY A 307 4.02 -19.91 -9.46
CA GLY A 307 4.06 -21.08 -8.60
C GLY A 307 3.69 -20.81 -7.14
N GLU A 308 3.99 -19.62 -6.62
CA GLU A 308 3.82 -19.31 -5.19
C GLU A 308 2.51 -18.57 -4.86
N LEU A 309 1.80 -18.05 -5.87
CA LEU A 309 0.51 -17.38 -5.67
C LEU A 309 -0.53 -18.27 -4.95
N PRO A 310 -0.66 -19.57 -5.24
CA PRO A 310 -1.55 -20.46 -4.48
C PRO A 310 -1.15 -20.62 -3.01
N ALA A 311 0.15 -20.60 -2.73
CA ALA A 311 0.69 -20.76 -1.39
C ALA A 311 0.45 -19.50 -0.53
N VAL A 312 0.67 -18.29 -1.08
CA VAL A 312 0.33 -16.99 -0.43
C VAL A 312 -1.11 -16.92 0.05
N ILE A 313 -2.02 -17.45 -0.75
CA ILE A 313 -3.45 -17.44 -0.47
C ILE A 313 -3.79 -18.39 0.68
N ALA A 314 -3.07 -19.51 0.80
CA ALA A 314 -3.28 -20.51 1.85
C ALA A 314 -2.72 -20.07 3.22
N ALA A 315 -1.76 -19.15 3.21
CA ALA A 315 -0.85 -18.91 4.32
C ALA A 315 -1.12 -17.69 5.19
N GLY A 316 -2.01 -16.80 4.75
CA GLY A 316 -2.37 -15.63 5.54
C GLY A 316 -3.60 -15.81 6.37
N ASP A 317 -3.99 -14.75 7.08
CA ASP A 317 -5.34 -14.69 7.61
C ASP A 317 -6.30 -14.83 6.43
N GLU A 318 -6.96 -16.00 6.39
CA GLU A 318 -7.81 -16.46 5.30
C GLU A 318 -8.93 -15.44 5.03
N ASP A 319 -9.45 -14.80 6.08
CA ASP A 319 -10.48 -13.78 5.99
C ASP A 319 -9.96 -12.51 5.31
N MET A 320 -8.72 -12.09 5.63
CA MET A 320 -8.10 -10.91 5.01
C MET A 320 -7.84 -11.14 3.52
N TRP A 321 -7.22 -12.26 3.13
CA TRP A 321 -6.89 -12.54 1.73
C TRP A 321 -8.12 -12.85 0.88
N SER A 322 -9.07 -13.60 1.42
CA SER A 322 -10.37 -13.80 0.78
C SER A 322 -11.04 -12.45 0.54
N GLY A 323 -11.07 -11.60 1.57
CA GLY A 323 -11.60 -10.23 1.49
C GLY A 323 -10.92 -9.37 0.41
N LEU A 324 -9.59 -9.40 0.34
CA LEU A 324 -8.82 -8.66 -0.66
C LEU A 324 -9.06 -9.19 -2.07
N LYS A 325 -9.05 -10.52 -2.26
CA LYS A 325 -9.32 -11.17 -3.55
C LYS A 325 -10.70 -10.82 -4.08
N VAL A 326 -11.72 -10.92 -3.23
CA VAL A 326 -13.10 -10.53 -3.58
C VAL A 326 -13.17 -9.04 -3.93
N THR A 327 -12.46 -8.17 -3.20
CA THR A 327 -12.40 -6.73 -3.50
C THR A 327 -11.74 -6.43 -4.84
N VAL A 328 -10.66 -7.14 -5.18
CA VAL A 328 -9.98 -7.00 -6.47
C VAL A 328 -10.88 -7.46 -7.60
N PHE A 329 -11.55 -8.61 -7.47
CA PHE A 329 -12.53 -9.07 -8.45
C PHE A 329 -13.69 -8.09 -8.60
N TYR A 330 -14.23 -7.61 -7.47
CA TYR A 330 -15.28 -6.60 -7.47
C TYR A 330 -14.83 -5.33 -8.19
N SER A 331 -13.64 -4.81 -7.89
CA SER A 331 -13.12 -3.60 -8.54
C SER A 331 -12.85 -3.80 -10.02
N LEU A 332 -12.19 -4.90 -10.43
CA LEU A 332 -11.87 -5.17 -11.83
C LEU A 332 -13.12 -5.49 -12.67
N GLY A 333 -14.14 -6.09 -12.05
CA GLY A 333 -15.40 -6.39 -12.73
C GLY A 333 -16.39 -5.24 -12.72
N THR A 334 -16.16 -4.16 -11.95
CA THR A 334 -17.04 -2.97 -11.94
C THR A 334 -16.42 -1.79 -12.69
N VAL A 335 -15.23 -1.33 -12.29
CA VAL A 335 -14.63 -0.08 -12.75
C VAL A 335 -14.50 0.00 -14.29
N PRO A 336 -13.90 -0.99 -14.98
CA PRO A 336 -13.75 -0.88 -16.43
C PRO A 336 -15.10 -0.88 -17.16
N PHE A 337 -16.06 -1.66 -16.67
CA PHE A 337 -17.37 -1.80 -17.29
C PHE A 337 -18.23 -0.57 -17.08
N GLU A 338 -18.28 -0.02 -15.86
CA GLU A 338 -19.04 1.21 -15.61
C GLU A 338 -18.46 2.40 -16.39
N LEU A 339 -17.13 2.52 -16.52
CA LEU A 339 -16.49 3.58 -17.30
C LEU A 339 -16.72 3.39 -18.81
N ALA A 340 -16.60 2.17 -19.31
CA ALA A 340 -16.83 1.88 -20.72
C ALA A 340 -18.29 2.15 -21.14
N ILE A 341 -19.25 1.66 -20.35
CA ILE A 341 -20.68 1.87 -20.60
C ILE A 341 -21.02 3.35 -20.48
N SER A 342 -20.54 4.04 -19.46
CA SER A 342 -20.82 5.47 -19.27
C SER A 342 -20.21 6.36 -20.35
N MET A 343 -18.98 6.08 -20.80
CA MET A 343 -18.36 6.79 -21.93
C MET A 343 -19.15 6.55 -23.22
N PHE A 344 -19.56 5.30 -23.48
CA PHE A 344 -20.39 4.96 -24.64
C PHE A 344 -21.72 5.71 -24.63
N LEU A 345 -22.43 5.70 -23.48
CA LEU A 345 -23.69 6.44 -23.33
C LEU A 345 -23.47 7.95 -23.46
N ALA A 346 -22.38 8.50 -22.91
CA ALA A 346 -22.07 9.92 -23.03
C ALA A 346 -21.88 10.33 -24.48
N ILE A 347 -21.13 9.56 -25.26
CA ILE A 347 -20.92 9.83 -26.70
C ILE A 347 -22.24 9.75 -27.47
N LEU A 348 -23.09 8.76 -27.16
CA LEU A 348 -24.41 8.63 -27.79
C LEU A 348 -25.30 9.84 -27.50
N LEU A 349 -25.31 10.31 -26.24
CA LEU A 349 -26.16 11.40 -25.76
C LEU A 349 -25.58 12.79 -26.02
N PHE A 350 -24.33 12.87 -26.44
CA PHE A 350 -23.69 14.10 -26.90
C PHE A 350 -24.20 14.49 -28.29
N GLN A 351 -24.65 13.52 -29.09
CA GLN A 351 -25.42 13.79 -30.29
C GLN A 351 -26.72 14.51 -29.87
N LYS A 352 -27.11 15.57 -30.58
CA LYS A 352 -28.32 16.37 -30.30
C LYS A 352 -29.60 15.56 -30.58
N LEU A 353 -29.81 14.48 -29.85
CA LEU A 353 -30.96 13.59 -29.96
C LEU A 353 -32.19 14.25 -29.32
N ALA A 354 -33.34 14.16 -30.00
CA ALA A 354 -34.62 14.56 -29.43
C ALA A 354 -34.92 13.71 -28.19
N GLY A 355 -35.29 14.35 -27.07
CA GLY A 355 -35.57 13.67 -25.80
C GLY A 355 -34.34 13.38 -24.93
N SER A 356 -33.15 13.90 -25.28
CA SER A 356 -31.92 13.70 -24.49
C SER A 356 -32.10 14.01 -22.99
N ALA A 357 -32.82 15.08 -22.63
CA ALA A 357 -33.11 15.43 -21.23
C ALA A 357 -33.84 14.31 -20.46
N LEU A 358 -34.82 13.65 -21.08
CA LEU A 358 -35.55 12.53 -20.46
C LEU A 358 -34.62 11.33 -20.24
N PHE A 359 -33.81 10.98 -21.24
CA PHE A 359 -32.80 9.93 -21.08
C PHE A 359 -31.83 10.25 -19.94
N ARG A 360 -31.38 11.52 -19.83
CA ARG A 360 -30.53 12.00 -18.72
C ARG A 360 -31.15 11.78 -17.35
N MET A 361 -32.44 12.04 -17.21
CA MET A 361 -33.15 11.78 -15.95
C MET A 361 -33.24 10.28 -15.65
N VAL A 362 -33.57 9.45 -16.64
CA VAL A 362 -33.78 8.00 -16.44
C VAL A 362 -32.51 7.29 -16.00
N TYR A 363 -31.38 7.51 -16.68
CA TYR A 363 -30.14 6.81 -16.31
C TYR A 363 -29.50 7.36 -15.05
N PHE A 364 -29.79 8.61 -14.66
CA PHE A 364 -29.25 9.22 -13.44
C PHE A 364 -30.07 8.83 -12.20
N LEU A 365 -31.34 8.44 -12.39
CA LEU A 365 -32.24 8.02 -11.33
C LEU A 365 -31.63 6.98 -10.38
N PRO A 366 -30.98 5.89 -10.84
CA PRO A 366 -30.37 4.89 -9.96
C PRO A 366 -29.41 5.48 -8.93
N TYR A 367 -28.59 6.45 -9.32
CA TYR A 367 -27.62 7.09 -8.43
C TYR A 367 -28.27 7.92 -7.31
N VAL A 368 -29.45 8.46 -7.59
CA VAL A 368 -30.21 9.29 -6.63
C VAL A 368 -31.06 8.43 -5.70
N THR A 369 -31.38 7.19 -6.10
CA THR A 369 -32.17 6.29 -5.25
C THR A 369 -31.40 5.91 -3.97
N PRO A 370 -32.10 5.71 -2.82
CA PRO A 370 -31.44 5.26 -1.60
C PRO A 370 -30.73 3.92 -1.79
N PHE A 371 -29.40 3.92 -1.65
CA PHE A 371 -28.53 2.75 -1.92
C PHE A 371 -29.04 1.45 -1.26
N VAL A 372 -29.40 1.50 0.03
CA VAL A 372 -29.84 0.32 0.80
C VAL A 372 -31.20 -0.21 0.30
N ALA A 373 -32.14 0.69 -0.02
CA ALA A 373 -33.47 0.30 -0.51
C ALA A 373 -33.36 -0.34 -1.89
N SER A 374 -32.61 0.28 -2.80
CA SER A 374 -32.39 -0.26 -4.15
C SER A 374 -31.67 -1.60 -4.11
N ALA A 375 -30.64 -1.75 -3.26
CA ALA A 375 -29.94 -3.02 -3.07
C ALA A 375 -30.86 -4.13 -2.53
N THR A 376 -31.78 -3.80 -1.63
CA THR A 376 -32.77 -4.74 -1.09
C THR A 376 -33.74 -5.23 -2.18
N VAL A 377 -34.25 -4.31 -3.01
CA VAL A 377 -35.11 -4.66 -4.16
C VAL A 377 -34.33 -5.53 -5.16
N PHE A 378 -33.08 -5.15 -5.46
CA PHE A 378 -32.23 -5.89 -6.39
C PHE A 378 -31.95 -7.32 -5.88
N ARG A 379 -31.66 -7.48 -4.59
CA ARG A 379 -31.52 -8.79 -3.94
C ARG A 379 -32.77 -9.65 -4.10
N GLN A 380 -33.96 -9.06 -3.97
CA GLN A 380 -35.22 -9.78 -4.16
C GLN A 380 -35.45 -10.18 -5.64
N MET A 381 -35.07 -9.30 -6.58
CA MET A 381 -35.14 -9.59 -8.03
C MET A 381 -34.26 -10.77 -8.43
N PHE A 382 -33.07 -10.88 -7.85
CA PHE A 382 -32.10 -11.95 -8.05
C PHE A 382 -32.19 -13.07 -6.99
N SER A 383 -33.36 -13.22 -6.35
CA SER A 383 -33.56 -14.32 -5.41
C SER A 383 -33.67 -15.67 -6.15
N VAL A 384 -33.31 -16.76 -5.47
CA VAL A 384 -33.32 -18.14 -6.01
C VAL A 384 -34.73 -18.62 -6.38
N ARG A 385 -35.76 -17.92 -5.90
CA ARG A 385 -37.16 -18.25 -6.15
C ARG A 385 -37.43 -18.34 -7.66
N PRO A 386 -38.06 -19.41 -8.17
CA PRO A 386 -38.42 -19.50 -9.59
C PRO A 386 -39.33 -18.35 -10.08
N GLN A 387 -40.13 -17.79 -9.17
CA GLN A 387 -41.00 -16.63 -9.38
C GLN A 387 -40.29 -15.27 -9.22
N ALA A 388 -38.99 -15.26 -8.93
CA ALA A 388 -38.23 -14.01 -8.92
C ALA A 388 -38.19 -13.43 -10.35
N PRO A 389 -38.31 -12.11 -10.53
CA PRO A 389 -38.36 -11.49 -11.85
C PRO A 389 -37.26 -11.95 -12.82
N VAL A 390 -36.02 -12.08 -12.34
CA VAL A 390 -34.88 -12.50 -13.17
C VAL A 390 -35.00 -13.97 -13.57
N ASN A 391 -35.33 -14.86 -12.64
CA ASN A 391 -35.53 -16.28 -12.95
C ASN A 391 -36.77 -16.54 -13.82
N GLN A 392 -37.82 -15.72 -13.67
CA GLN A 392 -38.99 -15.78 -14.54
C GLN A 392 -38.64 -15.36 -15.99
N ALA A 393 -37.78 -14.35 -16.15
CA ALA A 393 -37.25 -13.96 -17.45
C ALA A 393 -36.35 -15.05 -18.06
N LEU A 394 -35.49 -15.70 -17.27
CA LEU A 394 -34.70 -16.85 -17.74
C LEU A 394 -35.59 -17.99 -18.22
N LYS A 395 -36.63 -18.32 -17.44
CA LYS A 395 -37.58 -19.38 -17.79
C LYS A 395 -38.32 -19.08 -19.10
N PHE A 396 -38.66 -17.81 -19.36
CA PHE A 396 -39.24 -17.39 -20.63
C PHE A 396 -38.29 -17.64 -21.82
N LEU A 397 -36.98 -17.53 -21.60
CA LEU A 397 -35.95 -17.84 -22.59
C LEU A 397 -35.58 -19.34 -22.64
N GLY A 398 -36.26 -20.19 -21.86
CA GLY A 398 -35.99 -21.64 -21.79
C GLY A 398 -34.76 -22.02 -20.95
N ILE A 399 -34.20 -21.08 -20.17
CA ILE A 399 -33.03 -21.30 -19.31
C ILE A 399 -33.51 -21.70 -17.91
N GLU A 400 -32.86 -22.69 -17.29
CA GLU A 400 -33.18 -23.11 -15.92
C GLU A 400 -32.90 -21.97 -14.90
N PRO A 401 -33.73 -21.85 -13.84
CA PRO A 401 -33.52 -20.84 -12.80
C PRO A 401 -32.14 -20.99 -12.15
N LEU A 402 -31.42 -19.88 -12.04
CA LEU A 402 -30.12 -19.84 -11.38
C LEU A 402 -30.24 -19.43 -9.91
N GLN A 403 -29.24 -19.81 -9.12
CA GLN A 403 -29.17 -19.44 -7.69
C GLN A 403 -28.62 -18.03 -7.45
N TRP A 404 -28.12 -17.34 -8.49
CA TRP A 404 -27.71 -15.94 -8.50
C TRP A 404 -27.00 -15.49 -7.20
N ILE A 405 -27.71 -14.83 -6.29
CA ILE A 405 -27.16 -14.24 -5.05
C ILE A 405 -26.69 -15.26 -4.01
N GLN A 406 -27.08 -16.53 -4.15
CA GLN A 406 -26.68 -17.60 -3.25
C GLN A 406 -25.57 -18.48 -3.82
N GLU A 407 -25.18 -18.30 -5.09
CA GLU A 407 -24.24 -19.18 -5.77
C GLU A 407 -22.78 -18.79 -5.47
N PRO A 408 -22.03 -19.62 -4.71
CA PRO A 408 -20.63 -19.35 -4.41
C PRO A 408 -19.68 -19.70 -5.56
N LYS A 409 -20.09 -20.54 -6.53
CA LYS A 409 -19.21 -20.95 -7.63
C LYS A 409 -18.85 -19.79 -8.55
N GLY A 410 -17.62 -19.82 -9.03
CA GLY A 410 -17.08 -18.85 -9.98
C GLY A 410 -17.81 -18.88 -11.32
N ILE A 411 -18.05 -17.74 -11.95
CA ILE A 411 -18.76 -17.66 -13.23
C ILE A 411 -18.03 -18.43 -14.34
N PHE A 412 -16.70 -18.42 -14.35
CA PHE A 412 -15.93 -19.17 -15.36
C PHE A 412 -16.03 -20.68 -15.10
N GLN A 413 -16.09 -21.10 -13.84
CA GLN A 413 -16.36 -22.49 -13.48
C GLN A 413 -17.74 -22.94 -13.95
N LEU A 414 -18.79 -22.14 -13.72
CA LEU A 414 -20.14 -22.48 -14.17
C LEU A 414 -20.22 -22.62 -15.71
N ILE A 415 -19.57 -21.72 -16.43
CA ILE A 415 -19.48 -21.78 -17.90
C ILE A 415 -18.69 -23.01 -18.34
N GLY A 416 -17.55 -23.29 -17.70
CA GLY A 416 -16.72 -24.46 -17.99
C GLY A 416 -17.48 -25.77 -17.78
N GLU A 417 -18.15 -25.92 -16.64
CA GLU A 417 -19.00 -27.07 -16.31
C GLU A 417 -20.10 -27.26 -17.38
N SER A 418 -20.71 -26.17 -17.86
CA SER A 418 -21.73 -26.24 -18.93
C SER A 418 -21.17 -26.67 -20.30
N LEU A 419 -19.88 -26.44 -20.55
CA LEU A 419 -19.17 -26.82 -21.77
C LEU A 419 -18.41 -28.16 -21.63
N GLY A 420 -18.52 -28.82 -20.47
CA GLY A 420 -17.79 -30.06 -20.18
C GLY A 420 -16.28 -29.87 -19.96
N ALA A 421 -15.83 -28.63 -19.66
CA ALA A 421 -14.43 -28.29 -19.41
C ALA A 421 -14.19 -28.05 -17.92
N ASP A 422 -13.18 -28.71 -17.35
CA ASP A 422 -12.76 -28.47 -15.98
C ASP A 422 -11.86 -27.22 -15.90
N ILE A 423 -12.27 -26.25 -15.08
CA ILE A 423 -11.57 -24.98 -14.93
C ILE A 423 -10.65 -25.07 -13.71
N PRO A 424 -9.33 -24.86 -13.86
CA PRO A 424 -8.41 -24.85 -12.74
C PRO A 424 -8.85 -23.89 -11.63
N SER A 425 -8.60 -24.26 -10.37
CA SER A 425 -9.02 -23.50 -9.17
C SER A 425 -8.57 -22.04 -9.17
N TRP A 426 -7.46 -21.70 -9.82
CA TRP A 426 -6.96 -20.33 -9.96
C TRP A 426 -7.75 -19.49 -10.99
N ALA A 427 -8.44 -20.14 -11.93
CA ALA A 427 -9.12 -19.53 -13.08
C ALA A 427 -10.66 -19.48 -12.94
N VAL A 428 -11.22 -19.88 -11.80
CA VAL A 428 -12.68 -19.97 -11.59
C VAL A 428 -13.40 -18.61 -11.65
N GLY A 429 -12.68 -17.51 -11.42
CA GLY A 429 -13.22 -16.15 -11.49
C GLY A 429 -14.09 -15.76 -10.28
N PRO A 430 -14.79 -14.61 -10.35
CA PRO A 430 -15.70 -14.16 -9.29
C PRO A 430 -16.92 -15.06 -9.17
N SER A 431 -17.45 -15.22 -7.96
CA SER A 431 -18.70 -15.97 -7.75
C SER A 431 -19.87 -15.33 -8.48
N LEU A 432 -20.86 -16.14 -8.87
CA LEU A 432 -22.08 -15.60 -9.49
C LEU A 432 -22.80 -14.62 -8.54
N ALA A 433 -22.77 -14.87 -7.23
CA ALA A 433 -23.28 -13.93 -6.24
C ALA A 433 -22.56 -12.57 -6.29
N LEU A 434 -21.23 -12.55 -6.42
CA LEU A 434 -20.46 -11.32 -6.58
C LEU A 434 -20.79 -10.62 -7.91
N VAL A 435 -21.01 -11.37 -8.98
CA VAL A 435 -21.42 -10.82 -10.29
C VAL A 435 -22.73 -10.03 -10.19
N VAL A 436 -23.72 -10.53 -9.45
CA VAL A 436 -24.98 -9.79 -9.21
C VAL A 436 -24.71 -8.45 -8.52
N ILE A 437 -23.82 -8.43 -7.53
CA ILE A 437 -23.42 -7.21 -6.81
C ILE A 437 -22.65 -6.25 -7.74
N MET A 438 -21.82 -6.77 -8.66
CA MET A 438 -21.13 -5.97 -9.67
C MET A 438 -22.13 -5.33 -10.64
N ILE A 439 -23.13 -6.07 -11.11
CA ILE A 439 -24.20 -5.54 -11.98
C ILE A 439 -24.95 -4.40 -11.27
N PHE A 440 -25.31 -4.59 -10.00
CA PHE A 440 -25.94 -3.53 -9.21
C PHE A 440 -25.06 -2.28 -9.15
N SER A 441 -23.77 -2.44 -8.83
CA SER A 441 -22.81 -1.33 -8.76
C SER A 441 -22.72 -0.57 -10.09
N ILE A 442 -22.54 -1.29 -11.20
CA ILE A 442 -22.48 -0.71 -12.55
C ILE A 442 -23.77 0.07 -12.84
N TRP A 443 -24.93 -0.52 -12.57
CA TRP A 443 -26.23 0.14 -12.80
C TRP A 443 -26.39 1.44 -12.01
N VAL A 444 -25.93 1.48 -10.75
CA VAL A 444 -25.99 2.69 -9.92
C VAL A 444 -25.05 3.79 -10.43
N PHE A 445 -23.80 3.46 -10.80
CA PHE A 445 -22.77 4.46 -11.10
C PHE A 445 -22.65 4.85 -12.57
N VAL A 446 -23.13 4.02 -13.51
CA VAL A 446 -23.09 4.32 -14.95
C VAL A 446 -23.72 5.68 -15.25
N GLY A 447 -24.84 6.01 -14.61
CA GLY A 447 -25.51 7.28 -14.84
C GLY A 447 -24.72 8.49 -14.38
N TYR A 448 -24.17 8.44 -13.17
CA TYR A 448 -23.30 9.48 -12.61
C TYR A 448 -22.07 9.71 -13.49
N ASN A 449 -21.38 8.63 -13.87
CA ASN A 449 -20.20 8.69 -14.72
C ASN A 449 -20.54 9.24 -16.12
N THR A 450 -21.72 8.93 -16.67
CA THR A 450 -22.18 9.43 -17.97
C THR A 450 -22.32 10.95 -17.97
N VAL A 451 -22.88 11.53 -16.90
CA VAL A 451 -23.02 13.00 -16.77
C VAL A 451 -21.65 13.68 -16.76
N ILE A 452 -20.69 13.10 -16.05
CA ILE A 452 -19.33 13.66 -15.97
C ILE A 452 -18.61 13.54 -17.32
N TYR A 453 -18.74 12.41 -18.02
CA TYR A 453 -18.22 12.28 -19.38
C TYR A 453 -18.88 13.26 -20.36
N LEU A 454 -20.18 13.52 -20.24
CA LEU A 454 -20.87 14.55 -21.04
C LEU A 454 -20.30 15.95 -20.81
N ALA A 455 -19.99 16.30 -19.56
CA ALA A 455 -19.32 17.55 -19.24
C ALA A 455 -17.90 17.61 -19.85
N GLY A 456 -17.16 16.50 -19.79
CA GLY A 456 -15.85 16.38 -20.44
C GLY A 456 -15.91 16.52 -21.96
N LEU A 457 -16.89 15.88 -22.62
CA LEU A 457 -17.12 16.00 -24.06
C LEU A 457 -17.47 17.44 -24.46
N GLY A 458 -18.21 18.16 -23.62
CA GLY A 458 -18.54 19.56 -23.84
C GLY A 458 -17.34 20.51 -23.86
N ASN A 459 -16.19 20.11 -23.30
CA ASN A 459 -14.95 20.89 -23.33
C ASN A 459 -14.11 20.66 -24.60
N ILE A 460 -14.47 19.69 -25.45
CA ILE A 460 -13.75 19.39 -26.69
C ILE A 460 -14.25 20.34 -27.78
N SER A 461 -13.32 21.09 -28.40
CA SER A 461 -13.65 22.00 -29.51
C SER A 461 -14.23 21.22 -30.70
N THR A 462 -15.36 21.70 -31.24
CA THR A 462 -15.99 21.13 -32.44
C THR A 462 -15.13 21.33 -33.68
N GLU A 463 -14.29 22.36 -33.71
CA GLU A 463 -13.39 22.66 -34.83
C GLU A 463 -12.41 21.51 -35.10
N LEU A 464 -11.93 20.83 -34.05
CA LEU A 464 -11.04 19.66 -34.19
C LEU A 464 -11.74 18.48 -34.86
N ILE A 465 -13.03 18.31 -34.58
CA ILE A 465 -13.85 17.24 -35.16
C ILE A 465 -14.15 17.57 -36.62
N GLU A 466 -14.56 18.80 -36.91
CA GLU A 466 -14.84 19.27 -38.28
C GLU A 466 -13.59 19.22 -39.17
N ALA A 467 -12.42 19.62 -38.66
CA ALA A 467 -11.16 19.51 -39.38
C ALA A 467 -10.80 18.05 -39.70
N ALA A 468 -10.97 17.14 -38.74
CA ALA A 468 -10.71 15.72 -38.96
C ALA A 468 -11.70 15.09 -39.97
N GLU A 469 -12.96 15.52 -39.98
CA GLU A 469 -13.94 15.10 -40.98
C GLU A 469 -13.57 15.59 -42.39
N ILE A 470 -13.05 16.82 -42.52
CA ILE A 470 -12.51 17.35 -43.79
C ILE A 470 -11.31 16.53 -44.27
N ASP A 471 -10.43 16.09 -43.35
CA ASP A 471 -9.29 15.21 -43.64
C ASP A 471 -9.71 13.75 -43.95
N GLY A 472 -11.02 13.44 -43.96
CA GLY A 472 -11.55 12.13 -44.29
C GLY A 472 -11.50 11.11 -43.14
N ALA A 473 -11.32 11.55 -41.89
CA ALA A 473 -11.32 10.66 -40.74
C ALA A 473 -12.71 10.09 -40.47
N GLY A 474 -12.80 8.76 -40.34
CA GLY A 474 -14.03 8.07 -39.93
C GLY A 474 -14.34 8.23 -38.44
N ARG A 475 -15.58 7.96 -38.03
CA ARG A 475 -16.05 8.08 -36.63
C ARG A 475 -15.18 7.34 -35.61
N TRP A 476 -14.67 6.15 -35.96
CA TRP A 476 -13.76 5.39 -35.09
C TRP A 476 -12.38 6.04 -34.96
N GLN A 477 -11.86 6.63 -36.04
CA GLN A 477 -10.59 7.36 -36.02
C GLN A 477 -10.71 8.63 -35.19
N ILE A 478 -11.80 9.38 -35.35
CA ILE A 478 -12.11 10.56 -34.53
C ILE A 478 -12.23 10.15 -33.04
N PHE A 479 -12.95 9.07 -32.75
CA PHE A 479 -13.06 8.57 -31.37
C PHE A 479 -11.69 8.21 -30.77
N ARG A 480 -10.93 7.35 -31.44
CA ARG A 480 -9.67 6.81 -30.91
C ARG A 480 -8.57 7.85 -30.82
N ASN A 481 -8.49 8.78 -31.78
CA ASN A 481 -7.36 9.71 -31.91
C ASN A 481 -7.65 11.11 -31.37
N ILE A 482 -8.91 11.50 -31.22
CA ILE A 482 -9.30 12.85 -30.76
C ILE A 482 -10.09 12.74 -29.45
N ILE A 483 -11.25 12.10 -29.47
CA ILE A 483 -12.17 12.10 -28.32
C ILE A 483 -11.57 11.37 -27.12
N PHE A 484 -11.11 10.13 -27.29
CA PHE A 484 -10.59 9.30 -26.20
C PHE A 484 -9.34 9.91 -25.52
N PRO A 485 -8.34 10.43 -26.27
CA PRO A 485 -7.22 11.15 -25.67
C PRO A 485 -7.62 12.44 -24.95
N LEU A 486 -8.52 13.25 -25.54
CA LEU A 486 -8.98 14.51 -24.92
C LEU A 486 -9.90 14.28 -23.72
N LEU A 487 -10.57 13.13 -23.63
CA LEU A 487 -11.31 12.70 -22.43
C LEU A 487 -10.42 12.11 -21.33
N SER A 488 -9.12 11.90 -21.58
CA SER A 488 -8.22 11.29 -20.60
C SER A 488 -8.21 11.95 -19.21
N PRO A 489 -8.33 13.30 -19.03
CA PRO A 489 -8.41 13.88 -17.69
C PRO A 489 -9.68 13.45 -16.94
N THR A 490 -10.80 13.36 -17.66
CA THR A 490 -12.10 12.94 -17.14
C THR A 490 -12.09 11.45 -16.80
N THR A 491 -11.59 10.61 -17.71
CA THR A 491 -11.41 9.17 -17.49
C THR A 491 -10.49 8.90 -16.29
N TYR A 492 -9.40 9.66 -16.17
CA TYR A 492 -8.47 9.55 -15.05
C TYR A 492 -9.16 9.85 -13.72
N PHE A 493 -9.85 10.99 -13.62
CA PHE A 493 -10.60 11.35 -12.42
C PHE A 493 -11.65 10.29 -12.05
N LEU A 494 -12.47 9.87 -13.01
CA LEU A 494 -13.52 8.89 -12.78
C LEU A 494 -12.94 7.53 -12.39
N SER A 495 -11.87 7.07 -13.04
CA SER A 495 -11.21 5.81 -12.69
C SER A 495 -10.63 5.84 -11.29
N LEU A 496 -10.01 6.95 -10.86
CA LEU A 496 -9.49 7.10 -9.51
C LEU A 496 -10.61 7.06 -8.46
N MET A 497 -11.68 7.82 -8.68
CA MET A 497 -12.83 7.85 -7.77
C MET A 497 -13.53 6.49 -7.71
N ALA A 498 -13.66 5.80 -8.85
CA ALA A 498 -14.25 4.47 -8.93
C ALA A 498 -13.41 3.43 -8.18
N ILE A 499 -12.08 3.40 -8.36
CA ILE A 499 -11.19 2.47 -7.63
C ILE A 499 -11.25 2.75 -6.12
N ILE A 500 -11.18 4.01 -5.69
CA ILE A 500 -11.30 4.34 -4.26
C ILE A 500 -12.68 3.92 -3.73
N GLY A 501 -13.73 4.11 -4.54
CA GLY A 501 -15.10 3.74 -4.23
C GLY A 501 -15.29 2.23 -4.05
N THR A 502 -14.76 1.41 -4.96
CA THR A 502 -14.92 -0.05 -4.93
C THR A 502 -14.19 -0.69 -3.76
N PHE A 503 -13.01 -0.19 -3.39
CA PHE A 503 -12.27 -0.67 -2.22
C PHE A 503 -12.95 -0.30 -0.90
N LYS A 504 -13.70 0.81 -0.87
CA LYS A 504 -14.48 1.27 0.29
C LYS A 504 -15.94 0.79 0.26
N ALA A 505 -16.36 0.05 -0.77
CA ALA A 505 -17.73 -0.36 -0.94
C ALA A 505 -18.17 -1.30 0.19
N PHE A 506 -19.25 -0.94 0.88
CA PHE A 506 -19.76 -1.69 2.03
C PHE A 506 -21.27 -1.88 1.96
N ALA A 507 -22.04 -0.78 1.86
CA ALA A 507 -23.47 -0.79 2.13
C ALA A 507 -24.28 -1.79 1.28
N HIS A 508 -24.18 -1.72 -0.05
CA HIS A 508 -24.93 -2.61 -0.93
C HIS A 508 -24.40 -4.05 -0.91
N ILE A 509 -23.08 -4.21 -0.75
CA ILE A 509 -22.45 -5.54 -0.64
C ILE A 509 -22.99 -6.26 0.59
N TYR A 510 -23.00 -5.59 1.74
CA TYR A 510 -23.50 -6.14 3.00
C TYR A 510 -25.01 -6.43 2.95
N VAL A 511 -25.81 -5.54 2.34
CA VAL A 511 -27.27 -5.74 2.19
C VAL A 511 -27.60 -6.93 1.29
N MET A 512 -26.82 -7.12 0.22
CA MET A 512 -27.00 -8.18 -0.76
C MET A 512 -26.35 -9.51 -0.33
N ARG A 513 -25.45 -9.48 0.66
CA ARG A 513 -24.77 -10.65 1.22
C ARG A 513 -25.75 -11.74 1.63
N HIS A 514 -25.36 -12.99 1.39
CA HIS A 514 -26.11 -14.16 1.78
C HIS A 514 -25.18 -15.23 2.38
N GLU A 515 -25.65 -15.95 3.40
CA GLU A 515 -24.88 -17.00 4.09
C GLU A 515 -24.46 -18.13 3.13
N PHE A 516 -25.37 -18.59 2.27
CA PHE A 516 -25.08 -19.58 1.21
C PHE A 516 -24.06 -19.15 0.15
N ALA A 517 -23.72 -17.85 0.05
CA ALA A 517 -22.62 -17.41 -0.81
C ALA A 517 -21.23 -17.71 -0.19
N LEU A 518 -21.18 -18.31 1.01
CA LEU A 518 -19.97 -18.83 1.66
C LEU A 518 -18.79 -17.82 1.71
N GLY A 519 -19.09 -16.56 1.98
CA GLY A 519 -18.08 -15.49 2.06
C GLY A 519 -17.47 -15.07 0.73
N THR A 520 -17.90 -15.63 -0.41
CA THR A 520 -17.37 -15.27 -1.75
C THR A 520 -17.76 -13.86 -2.22
N VAL A 521 -18.57 -13.15 -1.44
CA VAL A 521 -18.99 -11.76 -1.64
C VAL A 521 -18.45 -10.81 -0.56
N ASP A 522 -17.69 -11.33 0.41
CA ASP A 522 -17.19 -10.55 1.54
C ASP A 522 -15.97 -9.77 1.07
N THR A 523 -16.15 -8.52 0.67
CA THR A 523 -15.04 -7.61 0.34
C THR A 523 -14.25 -7.25 1.60
N PHE A 524 -13.06 -6.68 1.44
CA PHE A 524 -12.17 -6.29 2.54
C PHE A 524 -12.88 -5.35 3.55
N SER A 525 -13.72 -4.44 3.04
CA SER A 525 -14.55 -3.57 3.87
C SER A 525 -15.61 -4.34 4.67
N VAL A 526 -16.21 -5.39 4.08
CA VAL A 526 -17.12 -6.32 4.79
C VAL A 526 -16.34 -7.15 5.80
N THR A 527 -15.17 -7.68 5.46
CA THR A 527 -14.30 -8.43 6.39
C THR A 527 -13.95 -7.59 7.63
N ILE A 528 -13.55 -6.33 7.46
CA ILE A 528 -13.30 -5.41 8.60
C ILE A 528 -14.54 -5.32 9.50
N PHE A 529 -15.72 -5.20 8.90
CA PHE A 529 -16.98 -5.11 9.65
C PHE A 529 -17.28 -6.40 10.41
N LEU A 530 -17.14 -7.57 9.78
CA LEU A 530 -17.35 -8.88 10.42
C LEU A 530 -16.34 -9.10 11.56
N GLU A 531 -15.06 -8.73 11.37
CA GLU A 531 -14.04 -8.79 12.42
C GLU A 531 -14.40 -7.90 13.62
N PHE A 532 -14.95 -6.71 13.35
CA PHE A 532 -15.34 -5.76 14.38
C PHE A 532 -16.60 -6.20 15.13
N PHE A 533 -17.70 -6.45 14.41
CA PHE A 533 -19.02 -6.65 15.01
C PHE A 533 -19.33 -8.11 15.32
N ASP A 534 -18.97 -9.06 14.45
CA ASP A 534 -19.34 -10.46 14.63
C ASP A 534 -18.28 -11.20 15.46
N LYS A 535 -16.99 -11.02 15.12
CA LYS A 535 -15.87 -11.68 15.82
C LYS A 535 -15.37 -10.90 17.03
N THR A 536 -15.82 -9.66 17.20
CA THR A 536 -15.49 -8.76 18.33
C THR A 536 -13.99 -8.53 18.51
N ARG A 537 -13.21 -8.57 17.42
CA ARG A 537 -11.76 -8.34 17.42
C ARG A 537 -11.47 -6.89 17.02
N PHE A 538 -11.88 -5.92 17.86
CA PHE A 538 -11.80 -4.49 17.54
C PHE A 538 -10.37 -4.01 17.21
N GLY A 539 -9.37 -4.49 17.96
CA GLY A 539 -7.95 -4.17 17.69
C GLY A 539 -7.50 -4.67 16.32
N TYR A 540 -7.89 -5.90 15.97
CA TYR A 540 -7.55 -6.51 14.68
C TYR A 540 -8.27 -5.83 13.50
N ALA A 541 -9.59 -5.62 13.62
CA ALA A 541 -10.38 -4.90 12.62
C ALA A 541 -9.86 -3.47 12.37
N SER A 542 -9.41 -2.79 13.43
CA SER A 542 -8.78 -1.47 13.31
C SER A 542 -7.46 -1.54 12.55
N ALA A 543 -6.64 -2.57 12.78
CA ALA A 543 -5.42 -2.81 12.01
C ALA A 543 -5.72 -3.07 10.52
N LEU A 544 -6.71 -3.92 10.22
CA LEU A 544 -7.17 -4.16 8.85
C LEU A 544 -7.64 -2.88 8.15
N ALA A 545 -8.34 -1.97 8.84
CA ALA A 545 -8.73 -0.68 8.26
C ALA A 545 -7.52 0.18 7.84
N PHE A 546 -6.43 0.17 8.61
CA PHE A 546 -5.19 0.84 8.23
C PHE A 546 -4.45 0.14 7.08
N VAL A 547 -4.52 -1.20 7.01
CA VAL A 547 -4.00 -1.96 5.87
C VAL A 547 -4.75 -1.58 4.60
N LEU A 548 -6.10 -1.56 4.63
CA LEU A 548 -6.92 -1.13 3.50
C LEU A 548 -6.61 0.31 3.09
N PHE A 549 -6.43 1.22 4.05
CA PHE A 549 -6.02 2.60 3.77
C PHE A 549 -4.67 2.66 3.04
N ALA A 550 -3.67 1.89 3.49
CA ALA A 550 -2.37 1.82 2.82
C ALA A 550 -2.47 1.23 1.40
N ILE A 551 -3.32 0.22 1.20
CA ILE A 551 -3.60 -0.36 -0.13
C ILE A 551 -4.22 0.70 -1.05
N ILE A 552 -5.26 1.40 -0.61
CA ILE A 552 -5.92 2.47 -1.39
C ILE A 552 -4.93 3.58 -1.73
N LEU A 553 -4.09 3.99 -0.77
CA LEU A 553 -3.05 4.99 -1.00
C LEU A 553 -2.02 4.52 -2.02
N GLY A 554 -1.55 3.27 -1.91
CA GLY A 554 -0.63 2.66 -2.86
C GLY A 554 -1.21 2.62 -4.27
N LEU A 555 -2.44 2.14 -4.43
CA LEU A 555 -3.16 2.12 -5.71
C LEU A 555 -3.36 3.53 -6.27
N THR A 556 -3.68 4.51 -5.42
CA THR A 556 -3.82 5.91 -5.82
C THR A 556 -2.50 6.48 -6.35
N VAL A 557 -1.38 6.20 -5.69
CA VAL A 557 -0.04 6.64 -6.16
C VAL A 557 0.34 5.95 -7.47
N ILE A 558 0.09 4.64 -7.59
CA ILE A 558 0.33 3.88 -8.82
C ILE A 558 -0.52 4.46 -9.96
N ASN A 559 -1.81 4.66 -9.73
CA ASN A 559 -2.73 5.23 -10.71
C ASN A 559 -2.29 6.63 -11.16
N ASN A 560 -1.92 7.49 -10.21
CA ASN A 560 -1.43 8.84 -10.51
C ASN A 560 -0.12 8.82 -11.32
N ARG A 561 0.81 7.89 -11.05
CA ARG A 561 2.05 7.78 -11.85
C ARG A 561 1.80 7.26 -13.26
N ILE A 562 0.95 6.24 -13.42
CA ILE A 562 0.70 5.60 -14.73
C ILE A 562 -0.19 6.47 -15.61
N GLN A 563 -1.31 6.95 -15.08
CA GLN A 563 -2.28 7.72 -15.85
C GLN A 563 -1.95 9.21 -15.86
N GLY A 564 -1.44 9.79 -14.77
CA GLY A 564 -1.15 11.23 -14.67
C GLY A 564 -0.10 11.72 -15.67
N SER A 565 0.83 10.87 -16.08
CA SER A 565 1.81 11.18 -17.15
C SER A 565 1.26 11.10 -18.57
N ARG A 566 0.03 10.58 -18.74
CA ARG A 566 -0.65 10.36 -20.03
C ARG A 566 -1.89 11.25 -20.21
N VAL A 567 -2.17 12.13 -19.25
CA VAL A 567 -3.29 13.08 -19.34
C VAL A 567 -2.90 14.20 -20.30
N PHE A 568 -3.65 14.31 -21.39
CA PHE A 568 -3.50 15.39 -22.36
C PHE A 568 -4.39 16.55 -21.94
N TYR A 569 -3.79 17.70 -21.61
CA TYR A 569 -4.53 18.88 -21.12
C TYR A 569 -5.03 19.82 -22.23
N GLY A 570 -4.83 19.45 -23.51
CA GLY A 570 -5.07 20.35 -24.63
C GLY A 570 -3.79 21.06 -25.05
#